data_AF-A0A940JFU6-F1
#
_entry.id   AF-A0A940JFU6-F1
#
_cell.length_a   1.000
_cell.length_b   1.000
_cell.length_c   1.000
_cell.angle_alpha   90.00
_cell.angle_beta   90.00
_cell.angle_gamma   90.00
#
_symmetry.space_group_name_H-M   'P 1'
#
loop_
_entity.id
_entity.type
_entity.pdbx_description
1 polymer ?
#
loop_
_entity_poly.entity_id
_entity_poly.type
_entity_poly.pdbx_seq_one_letter_code
_entity_poly.pdbx_strand_id
1 'polypeptide(L)' 'MPEKRKEPVRGVGPKEERMYEHIKESAEKSGRYPGREEEVAARTVLKHHKEEGHPKGK' A
#
# COMPACT_ATOMS: atom_id res chain seq x y z
N MET A 1 -18.30 16.99 -0.19
CA MET A 1 -18.24 15.52 -0.12
C MET A 1 -16.76 15.15 -0.05
N PRO A 2 -16.27 14.51 1.02
CA PRO A 2 -14.85 14.16 1.06
C PRO A 2 -14.63 13.07 -0.01
N GLU A 3 -13.69 13.34 -0.92
CA GLU A 3 -13.30 12.39 -1.96
C GLU A 3 -12.88 11.09 -1.28
N LYS A 4 -13.60 10.01 -1.58
CA LYS A 4 -13.33 8.68 -1.03
C LYS A 4 -11.93 8.30 -1.51
N ARG A 5 -10.93 8.37 -0.61
CA ARG A 5 -9.57 7.91 -0.90
C ARG A 5 -9.70 6.49 -1.45
N LYS A 6 -9.23 6.27 -2.66
CA LYS A 6 -9.25 4.93 -3.26
C LYS A 6 -8.27 4.09 -2.45
N GLU A 7 -8.79 3.24 -1.57
CA GLU A 7 -8.02 2.22 -0.87
C GLU A 7 -7.22 1.43 -1.92
N PRO A 8 -5.88 1.56 -1.93
CA PRO A 8 -5.05 0.88 -2.92
C PRO A 8 -5.08 -0.64 -2.72
N VAL A 9 -5.41 -1.09 -1.51
CA VAL A 9 -5.53 -2.49 -1.14
C VAL A 9 -6.79 -2.66 -0.29
N ARG A 10 -7.69 -3.59 -0.66
CA ARG A 10 -8.94 -3.81 0.07
C ARG A 10 -8.68 -4.48 1.43
N GLY A 11 -9.33 -3.97 2.48
CA GLY A 11 -9.31 -4.57 3.82
C GLY A 11 -8.03 -4.28 4.63
N VAL A 12 -7.29 -3.25 4.26
CA VAL A 12 -6.14 -2.76 5.02
C VAL A 12 -6.55 -1.48 5.77
N GLY A 13 -5.92 -1.22 6.92
CA GLY A 13 -6.23 -0.03 7.72
C GLY A 13 -5.54 1.25 7.23
N PRO A 14 -5.79 2.39 7.89
CA PRO A 14 -5.20 3.68 7.55
C PRO A 14 -3.68 3.75 7.73
N LYS A 15 -3.07 2.81 8.49
CA LYS A 15 -1.62 2.68 8.62
C LYS A 15 -1.04 2.09 7.32
N GLU A 16 -1.66 1.04 6.82
CA GLU A 16 -1.27 0.34 5.61
C GLU A 16 -1.47 1.21 4.34
N GLU A 17 -2.50 2.05 4.30
CA GLU A 17 -2.66 3.03 3.21
C GLU A 17 -1.49 4.01 3.13
N ARG A 18 -1.06 4.58 4.26
CA ARG A 18 0.12 5.46 4.30
C ARG A 18 1.40 4.74 3.89
N MET A 19 1.52 3.47 4.29
CA MET A 19 2.67 2.63 3.92
C MET A 19 2.70 2.38 2.40
N TYR A 20 1.55 2.14 1.78
CA TYR A 20 1.44 2.02 0.33
C TYR A 20 1.97 3.27 -0.38
N GLU A 21 1.48 4.46 0.00
CA GLU A 21 1.89 5.73 -0.61
C GLU A 21 3.40 5.94 -0.46
N HIS A 22 3.96 5.67 0.71
CA HIS A 22 5.40 5.84 0.96
C HIS A 22 6.26 4.90 0.12
N ILE A 23 5.87 3.62 0.00
CA ILE A 23 6.62 2.64 -0.78
C ILE A 23 6.51 2.93 -2.27
N LYS A 24 5.32 3.34 -2.75
CA LYS A 24 5.10 3.75 -4.13
C LYS A 24 6.00 4.94 -4.47
N GLU A 25 5.96 6.00 -3.68
CA GLU A 25 6.77 7.20 -3.90
C GLU A 25 8.28 6.88 -3.84
N SER A 26 8.70 6.02 -2.91
CA SER A 26 10.10 5.58 -2.83
C SER A 26 10.51 4.75 -4.06
N ALA A 27 9.64 3.89 -4.57
CA ALA A 27 9.89 3.09 -5.76
C ALA A 27 9.99 3.98 -7.01
N GLU A 28 9.08 4.94 -7.17
CA GLU A 28 9.08 5.92 -8.26
C GLU A 28 10.34 6.79 -8.23
N LYS A 29 10.69 7.35 -7.07
CA LYS A 29 11.91 8.17 -6.90
C LYS A 29 13.19 7.38 -7.18
N SER A 30 13.22 6.10 -6.79
CA SER A 30 14.37 5.24 -7.04
C SER A 30 14.52 4.82 -8.50
N GLY A 31 13.43 4.88 -9.28
CA GLY A 31 13.39 4.37 -10.66
C GLY A 31 13.71 2.88 -10.79
N ARG A 32 13.71 2.13 -9.68
CA ARG A 32 14.18 0.73 -9.64
C ARG A 32 13.23 -0.24 -10.34
N TYR A 33 11.94 0.12 -10.41
CA TYR A 33 10.88 -0.75 -10.92
C TYR A 33 9.92 0.02 -11.86
N PRO A 34 10.40 0.48 -13.03
CA PRO A 34 9.60 1.28 -13.94
C PRO A 34 8.31 0.57 -14.33
N GLY A 35 7.17 1.17 -13.97
CA GLY A 35 5.82 0.68 -14.26
C GLY A 35 5.32 -0.44 -13.35
N ARG A 36 6.06 -0.79 -12.28
CA ARG A 36 5.65 -1.80 -11.27
C ARG A 36 5.61 -1.25 -9.85
N GLU A 37 5.74 0.06 -9.68
CA GLU A 37 5.83 0.73 -8.39
C GLU A 37 4.58 0.47 -7.53
N GLU A 38 3.40 0.51 -8.16
CA GLU A 38 2.12 0.18 -7.51
C GLU A 38 2.03 -1.28 -7.08
N GLU A 39 2.50 -2.21 -7.91
CA GLU A 39 2.50 -3.64 -7.60
C GLU A 39 3.44 -3.96 -6.42
N VAL A 40 4.63 -3.34 -6.41
CA VAL A 40 5.61 -3.50 -5.33
C VAL A 40 5.06 -2.93 -4.03
N ALA A 41 4.44 -1.75 -4.07
CA ALA A 41 3.80 -1.15 -2.92
C ALA A 41 2.67 -2.03 -2.36
N ALA A 42 1.75 -2.49 -3.23
CA ALA A 42 0.64 -3.35 -2.83
C ALA A 42 1.13 -4.69 -2.23
N ARG A 43 2.12 -5.34 -2.85
CA ARG A 43 2.68 -6.61 -2.33
C ARG A 43 3.37 -6.44 -0.99
N THR A 44 4.09 -5.35 -0.81
CA THR A 44 4.80 -5.08 0.45
C THR A 44 3.82 -4.86 1.59
N VAL A 45 2.78 -4.07 1.33
CA VAL A 45 1.71 -3.82 2.30
C VAL A 45 0.94 -5.10 2.63
N LEU A 46 0.58 -5.91 1.64
CA LEU A 46 -0.08 -7.19 1.85
C LEU A 46 0.79 -8.18 2.63
N LYS A 47 2.11 -8.18 2.42
CA LYS A 47 3.05 -8.99 3.20
C LYS A 47 3.07 -8.53 4.64
N HIS A 48 3.24 -7.23 4.88
CA HIS A 48 3.27 -6.65 6.22
C HIS A 48 1.97 -6.91 7.00
N HIS A 49 0.82 -6.74 6.34
CA HIS A 49 -0.49 -6.99 6.93
C HIS A 49 -0.67 -8.46 7.34
N LYS A 50 -0.17 -9.41 6.53
CA LYS A 50 -0.16 -10.84 6.87
C LYS A 50 0.81 -11.16 8.02
N GLU A 51 1.99 -10.56 8.03
CA GLU A 51 3.01 -10.76 9.07
C GLU A 51 2.58 -10.19 10.42
N GLU A 52 1.94 -9.02 10.45
CA GLU A 52 1.39 -8.43 11.68
C GLU A 52 0.15 -9.20 12.22
N GLY A 53 -0.38 -10.15 11.46
CA GLY A 53 -1.58 -10.91 11.83
C GLY A 53 -2.79 -10.01 12.05
N HIS A 54 -2.81 -8.82 11.44
CA HIS A 54 -3.92 -7.89 11.58
C HIS A 54 -5.20 -8.55 11.04
N PRO A 55 -6.33 -8.45 11.77
CA PRO A 55 -7.60 -8.82 11.19
C PRO A 55 -7.83 -7.93 9.96
N LYS A 56 -8.28 -8.52 8.85
CA LYS A 56 -8.72 -7.75 7.68
C LYS A 56 -9.68 -6.67 8.18
N GLY A 57 -9.38 -5.40 7.87
CA GLY A 57 -10.23 -4.28 8.26
C GLY A 57 -11.67 -4.59 7.87
N LYS A 58 -12.55 -4.61 8.88
CA LYS A 58 -14.00 -4.81 8.70
C LYS A 58 -14.66 -3.51 8.24
#